data_AF-A0AA94F155-F1
#
_entry.id   AF-A0AA94F155-F1
#
_cell.length_a   1.000
_cell.length_b   1.000
_cell.length_c   1.000
_cell.angle_alpha   90.00
_cell.angle_beta   90.00
_cell.angle_gamma   90.00
#
_symmetry.space_group_name_H-M   'P 1'
#
loop_
_entity.id
_entity.type
_entity.pdbx_description
1 polymer ?
#
loop_
_entity_poly.entity_id
_entity_poly.type
_entity_poly.pdbx_seq_one_letter_code
_entity_poly.pdbx_strand_id
1 'polypeptide(L)' 'MTQIKIIHLPKFEIEQNSTTKEWWWRIKVGSKIIASSSEGYKNRQECLDNVFNVENRIKYLREKDLIK' A
#
# COMPACT_ATOMS: atom_id res chain seq x y z
N MET A 1 28.00 -22.77 -5.71
CA MET A 1 27.66 -21.39 -6.08
C MET A 1 26.34 -21.03 -5.41
N THR A 2 26.35 -20.10 -4.45
CA THR A 2 25.16 -19.72 -3.70
C THR A 2 24.36 -18.68 -4.49
N GLN A 3 23.10 -18.96 -4.79
CA GLN A 3 22.22 -18.02 -5.48
C GLN A 3 21.87 -16.86 -4.54
N ILE A 4 22.26 -15.64 -4.89
CA ILE A 4 21.81 -14.43 -4.19
C ILE A 4 20.35 -14.22 -4.57
N LYS A 5 19.44 -14.37 -3.59
CA LYS A 5 18.03 -13.97 -3.75
C LYS A 5 17.91 -12.47 -3.52
N ILE A 6 17.50 -11.73 -4.54
CA ILE A 6 17.07 -10.34 -4.39
C ILE A 6 15.65 -10.35 -3.79
N ILE A 7 15.52 -9.82 -2.58
CA ILE A 7 14.23 -9.66 -1.91
C ILE A 7 13.73 -8.24 -2.24
N HIS A 8 12.54 -8.17 -2.82
CA HIS A 8 11.85 -6.89 -3.02
C HIS A 8 11.01 -6.58 -1.79
N LEU A 9 11.28 -5.46 -1.13
CA LEU A 9 10.46 -4.99 -0.03
C LEU A 9 9.17 -4.33 -0.57
N PRO A 10 8.05 -4.43 0.17
CA PRO A 10 6.85 -3.67 -0.14
C PRO A 10 7.14 -2.17 -0.17
N LYS A 11 6.59 -1.48 -1.16
CA LYS A 11 6.66 -0.03 -1.31
C LYS A 11 5.27 0.56 -1.43
N PHE A 12 5.07 1.64 -0.71
CA PHE A 12 3.87 2.45 -0.78
C PHE A 12 3.98 3.55 -1.84
N GLU A 13 2.94 3.73 -2.66
CA GLU A 13 2.87 4.75 -3.69
C GLU A 13 1.53 5.48 -3.66
N ILE A 14 1.60 6.81 -3.81
CA ILE A 14 0.44 7.70 -3.99
C ILE A 14 0.57 8.39 -5.32
N GLU A 15 -0.50 8.36 -6.08
CA GLU A 15 -0.60 8.99 -7.39
C GLU A 15 -1.91 9.76 -7.48
N GLN A 16 -1.89 10.91 -8.15
CA GLN A 16 -3.12 11.61 -8.50
C GLN A 16 -3.55 11.17 -9.90
N ASN A 17 -4.81 10.80 -10.05
CA ASN A 17 -5.42 10.54 -11.34
C ASN A 17 -5.46 11.83 -12.16
N SER A 18 -4.90 11.80 -13.36
CA SER A 18 -4.80 12.97 -14.23
C SER A 18 -6.15 13.49 -14.70
N THR A 19 -7.15 12.61 -14.87
CA THR A 19 -8.49 12.92 -15.37
C THR A 19 -9.44 13.29 -14.24
N THR A 20 -9.58 12.45 -13.21
CA THR A 20 -10.55 12.67 -12.13
C THR A 20 -10.05 13.59 -11.02
N LYS A 21 -8.73 13.86 -11.00
CA LYS A 21 -8.03 14.60 -9.92
C LYS A 21 -8.07 13.93 -8.55
N GLU A 22 -8.55 12.70 -8.48
CA GLU A 22 -8.57 11.90 -7.25
C GLU A 22 -7.19 11.33 -6.94
N TRP A 23 -6.92 11.14 -5.66
CA TRP A 23 -5.73 10.52 -5.12
C TRP A 23 -5.97 9.04 -4.88
N TRP A 24 -5.02 8.22 -5.32
CA TRP A 24 -5.07 6.78 -5.21
C TRP A 24 -3.80 6.29 -4.55
N TRP A 25 -3.93 5.24 -3.75
CA TRP A 25 -2.78 4.59 -3.15
C TRP A 25 -2.65 3.13 -3.59
N ARG A 26 -1.40 2.66 -3.68
CA ARG A 26 -1.07 1.28 -4.06
C ARG A 26 0.11 0.77 -3.25
N ILE A 27 0.16 -0.54 -3.03
CA ILE A 27 1.31 -1.23 -2.45
C ILE A 27 1.89 -2.15 -3.51
N LYS A 28 3.18 -2.00 -3.80
CA LYS A 28 3.92 -2.80 -4.79
C LYS A 28 5.01 -3.63 -4.15
N VAL A 29 5.27 -4.81 -4.70
CA VAL A 29 6.45 -5.64 -4.43
C VAL A 29 7.15 -5.88 -5.75
N GLY A 30 8.27 -5.20 -5.97
CA GLY A 30 8.88 -5.10 -7.30
C GLY A 30 7.91 -4.41 -8.28
N SER A 31 7.60 -5.06 -9.40
CA SER A 31 6.65 -4.55 -10.40
C SER A 31 5.19 -4.92 -10.12
N LYS A 32 4.90 -5.79 -9.15
CA LYS A 32 3.55 -6.30 -8.89
C LYS A 32 2.81 -5.44 -7.88
N ILE A 33 1.60 -5.01 -8.22
CA ILE A 33 0.65 -4.41 -7.28
C ILE A 33 0.01 -5.55 -6.46
N ILE A 34 0.09 -5.45 -5.14
CA ILE A 34 -0.46 -6.46 -4.21
C ILE A 34 -1.67 -5.95 -3.43
N ALA A 35 -1.83 -4.63 -3.33
CA ALA A 35 -2.99 -3.97 -2.74
C ALA A 35 -3.16 -2.57 -3.36
N SER A 36 -4.38 -2.07 -3.37
CA SER A 36 -4.72 -0.71 -3.79
C SER A 36 -5.93 -0.20 -3.02
N SER A 37 -6.12 1.11 -3.04
CA SER A 37 -7.40 1.68 -2.64
C SER A 37 -8.53 1.14 -3.53
N SER A 38 -9.72 0.98 -2.96
CA SER A 38 -10.96 0.66 -3.68
C SER A 38 -11.65 1.90 -4.23
N GLU A 39 -11.25 3.09 -3.77
CA GLU A 39 -11.81 4.37 -4.14
C GLU A 39 -10.72 5.43 -4.32
N GLY A 40 -11.09 6.51 -5.02
CA GLY A 40 -10.28 7.70 -5.19
C GLY A 40 -10.65 8.77 -4.16
N TYR A 41 -9.65 9.44 -3.61
CA TYR A 41 -9.84 10.47 -2.59
C TYR A 41 -9.73 11.86 -3.19
N LYS A 42 -10.57 12.80 -2.76
CA LYS A 42 -10.49 14.18 -3.26
C LYS A 42 -9.22 14.88 -2.80
N ASN A 43 -8.74 14.51 -1.61
CA ASN A 43 -7.61 15.15 -0.94
C ASN A 43 -6.45 14.17 -0.75
N ARG A 44 -5.21 14.64 -0.98
CA ARG A 44 -4.00 13.82 -0.78
C ARG A 44 -3.86 13.32 0.66
N GLN A 45 -4.23 14.17 1.62
CA GLN A 45 -4.13 13.82 3.04
C GLN A 45 -5.10 12.70 3.41
N GLU A 46 -6.34 12.72 2.91
CA GLU A 46 -7.30 11.63 3.13
C GLU A 46 -6.80 10.31 2.56
N CYS A 47 -6.17 10.34 1.38
CA CYS A 47 -5.55 9.18 0.77
C CYS A 47 -4.41 8.60 1.63
N LEU A 48 -3.57 9.48 2.19
CA LEU A 48 -2.50 9.10 3.13
C LEU A 48 -3.08 8.49 4.40
N ASP A 49 -4.02 9.17 5.04
CA ASP A 49 -4.60 8.73 6.31
C ASP A 49 -5.28 7.36 6.15
N ASN A 50 -5.94 7.13 5.02
CA ASN A 50 -6.53 5.84 4.72
C ASN A 50 -5.49 4.71 4.65
N VAL A 51 -4.38 4.88 3.93
CA VAL A 51 -3.38 3.80 3.91
C VAL A 51 -2.70 3.60 5.27
N PHE A 52 -2.43 4.67 6.02
CA PHE A 52 -1.82 4.55 7.34
C PHE A 52 -2.74 3.75 8.28
N ASN A 53 -4.05 3.94 8.16
CA ASN A 53 -5.03 3.12 8.87
C ASN A 53 -4.97 1.64 8.46
N VAL A 54 -4.81 1.34 7.16
CA VAL A 54 -4.64 -0.03 6.68
C VAL A 54 -3.36 -0.66 7.24
N GLU A 55 -2.24 0.05 7.19
CA GLU A 55 -0.96 -0.41 7.74
C GLU A 55 -1.05 -0.70 9.24
N ASN A 56 -1.59 0.25 10.01
CA ASN A 56 -1.79 0.10 11.45
C ASN A 56 -2.74 -1.06 11.77
N ARG A 57 -3.80 -1.26 10.97
CA ARG A 57 -4.72 -2.38 11.15
C ARG A 57 -4.03 -3.71 10.88
N ILE A 58 -3.23 -3.83 9.82
CA ILE A 58 -2.47 -5.04 9.52
C ILE A 58 -1.49 -5.34 10.64
N LYS A 59 -0.75 -4.33 11.11
CA LYS A 59 0.18 -4.46 12.23
C LYS A 59 -0.54 -4.99 13.48
N TYR A 60 -1.66 -4.37 13.85
CA TYR A 60 -2.49 -4.81 14.97
C TYR A 60 -2.94 -6.27 14.82
N LEU A 61 -3.45 -6.66 13.65
CA LEU A 61 -3.93 -8.03 13.42
C LEU A 61 -2.80 -9.06 13.51
N ARG A 62 -1.58 -8.72 13.05
CA ARG A 62 -0.39 -9.57 13.20
C ARG A 62 0.05 -9.70 14.66
N GLU A 63 0.09 -8.59 15.40
CA GLU A 63 0.43 -8.58 16.82
C GLU A 63 -0.54 -9.40 17.68
N LYS A 64 -1.79 -9.53 17.22
CA LYS A 64 -2.82 -10.36 17.87
C LYS A 64 -2.90 -11.78 17.33
N ASP A 65 -2.01 -12.18 16.42
CA ASP A 65 -2.01 -13.48 15.75
C ASP A 65 -3.36 -13.81 15.08
N LEU A 66 -4.07 -12.78 14.60
CA LEU A 66 -5.35 -12.91 13.90
C LEU A 66 -5.18 -13.11 12.39
N ILE A 67 -4.00 -12.78 11.85
CA ILE A 67 -3.60 -13.02 10.47
C ILE A 67 -2.12 -13.47 10.44
N LYS A 68 -1.78 -14.29 9.44
CA LYS A 68 -0.41 -14.80 9.23
C LYS A 68 0.49 -13.80 8.51
#